data_AF-A0A8C5XHZ3-F1
#
_entry.id   AF-A0A8C5XHZ3-F1
#
_cell.length_a   1.000
_cell.length_b   1.000
_cell.length_c   1.000
_cell.angle_alpha   90.00
_cell.angle_beta   90.00
_cell.angle_gamma   90.00
#
_symmetry.space_group_name_H-M   'P 1'
#
loop_
_entity.id
_entity.type
_entity.pdbx_description
1 polymer ?
#
loop_
_entity_poly.entity_id
_entity_poly.type
_entity_poly.pdbx_seq_one_letter_code
_entity_poly.pdbx_strand_id
1 'polypeptide(L)'
;MEMSSKVLLTQVTQFWNLLDDLAESDPEGYEKFIQQQLKEGKQLYAAPEPQLCLQTKILKPKEKILFINLCKWKRIPAPQSTAHPVPLSVGKPEDMTETSDAYTIIDVAYNPDVLQVAEKDQMKKSQLIQMTMKCIEEQLQFTLSHSYHITNFRIKGSIQRMKQNLMGIQADSTDLREKMKKELTLEQIKSTTVNNPDHFSQLLLPKDQVSGKAKCLIEEISSSEIQVEMKIPVYELKIVQDQNEKPLKIELKVELPGINSVSLCDLNVSEDDLLIEVSRKYRLHLNLPEAIDTEMTTAKFIKEKSTLIITMPLV
;
A
#
# COMPACT_ATOMS: atom_id res chain seq x y z
N MET A 1 -4.36 11.22 28.05
CA MET A 1 -3.15 11.22 28.90
C MET A 1 -1.99 10.91 27.97
N GLU A 2 -1.25 11.93 27.53
CA GLU A 2 -0.12 11.73 26.60
C GLU A 2 1.01 11.01 27.32
N MET A 3 1.43 9.85 26.80
CA MET A 3 2.64 9.19 27.28
C MET A 3 3.85 10.06 26.96
N SER A 4 4.60 10.45 28.00
CA SER A 4 5.84 11.22 27.86
C SER A 4 6.81 10.49 26.94
N SER A 5 7.45 11.22 26.02
CA SER A 5 8.43 10.70 25.05
C SER A 5 9.55 9.88 25.69
N LYS A 6 9.90 10.19 26.95
CA LYS A 6 10.88 9.44 27.73
C LYS A 6 10.41 8.01 28.06
N VAL A 7 9.12 7.83 28.34
CA VAL A 7 8.55 6.51 28.65
C VAL A 7 8.60 5.58 27.44
N LEU A 8 8.33 6.13 26.25
CA LEU A 8 8.38 5.39 24.99
C LEU A 8 9.79 4.95 24.63
N LEU A 9 10.78 5.83 24.79
CA LEU A 9 12.18 5.48 24.55
C LEU A 9 12.65 4.35 25.47
N THR A 10 12.31 4.44 26.77
CA THR A 10 12.63 3.37 27.73
C THR A 10 11.97 2.04 27.36
N GLN A 11 10.73 2.07 26.89
CA GLN A 11 10.01 0.86 26.45
C GLN A 11 10.64 0.22 25.21
N VAL A 12 11.08 1.04 24.24
CA VAL A 12 11.78 0.56 23.05
C VAL A 12 13.12 -0.06 23.44
N THR A 13 13.89 0.57 24.33
CA THR A 13 15.15 0.00 24.85
C THR A 13 14.92 -1.32 25.58
N GLN A 14 13.87 -1.43 26.39
CA GLN A 14 13.53 -2.70 27.07
C GLN A 14 13.19 -3.82 26.09
N PHE A 15 12.54 -3.49 24.98
CA PHE A 15 12.23 -4.46 23.93
C PHE A 15 13.50 -4.94 23.21
N TRP A 16 14.43 -4.04 22.88
CA TRP A 16 15.70 -4.43 22.28
C TRP A 16 16.51 -5.35 23.18
N ASN A 17 16.60 -5.01 24.47
CA ASN A 17 17.29 -5.86 25.44
C ASN A 17 16.66 -7.25 25.54
N LEU A 18 15.32 -7.35 25.52
CA LEU A 18 14.63 -8.65 25.51
C LEU A 18 14.98 -9.48 24.27
N LEU A 19 15.09 -8.84 23.10
CA LEU A 19 15.45 -9.53 21.87
C LEU A 19 16.93 -9.95 21.86
N ASP A 20 17.83 -9.12 22.40
CA ASP A 20 19.24 -9.45 22.60
C ASP A 20 19.39 -10.65 23.55
N ASP A 21 18.69 -10.62 24.69
CA ASP A 21 18.67 -11.72 25.67
C ASP A 21 18.13 -13.01 25.03
N LEU A 22 17.08 -12.92 24.22
CA LEU A 22 16.50 -14.08 23.53
C LEU A 22 17.47 -14.63 22.48
N ALA A 23 18.13 -13.77 21.72
CA ALA A 23 19.12 -14.17 20.73
C ALA A 23 20.35 -14.87 21.34
N GLU A 24 20.74 -14.48 22.56
CA GLU A 24 21.87 -15.10 23.27
C GLU A 24 21.47 -16.37 24.04
N SER A 25 20.31 -16.37 24.70
CA SER A 25 19.89 -17.47 25.58
C SER A 25 19.14 -18.60 24.86
N ASP A 26 18.35 -18.28 23.82
CA ASP A 26 17.59 -19.25 23.01
C ASP A 26 17.54 -18.82 21.53
N PRO A 27 18.62 -19.07 20.76
CA PRO A 27 18.69 -18.69 19.35
C PRO A 27 17.56 -19.30 18.50
N GLU A 28 17.11 -20.51 18.82
CA GLU A 28 16.00 -21.16 18.11
C GLU A 28 14.65 -20.50 18.44
N GLY A 29 14.44 -20.11 19.70
CA GLY A 29 13.28 -19.33 20.13
C GLY A 29 13.25 -17.95 19.48
N TYR A 30 14.40 -17.27 19.42
CA TYR A 30 14.55 -16.01 18.70
C TYR A 30 14.20 -16.16 17.21
N GLU A 31 14.75 -17.17 16.53
CA GLU A 31 14.44 -17.42 15.12
C GLU A 31 12.95 -17.65 14.89
N LYS A 32 12.32 -18.52 15.69
CA LYS A 32 10.87 -18.79 15.61
C LYS A 32 10.05 -17.52 15.85
N PHE A 33 10.45 -16.69 16.81
CA PHE A 33 9.79 -15.42 17.09
C PHE A 33 9.86 -14.47 15.88
N ILE A 34 11.05 -14.24 15.32
CA ILE A 34 11.23 -13.37 14.15
C ILE A 34 10.46 -13.93 12.94
N GLN A 35 10.52 -15.23 12.68
CA GLN A 35 9.77 -15.86 11.60
C GLN A 35 8.26 -15.68 11.78
N GLN A 36 7.74 -15.83 13.00
CA GLN A 36 6.33 -15.60 13.30
C GLN A 36 5.94 -14.13 13.06
N GLN A 37 6.75 -13.17 13.53
CA GLN A 37 6.51 -11.75 13.31
C GLN A 37 6.56 -11.37 11.82
N LEU A 38 7.50 -11.93 11.05
CA LEU A 38 7.55 -11.74 9.60
C LEU A 38 6.33 -12.33 8.90
N LYS A 39 5.85 -13.49 9.35
CA LYS A 39 4.66 -14.16 8.80
C LYS A 39 3.39 -13.38 9.09
N GLU A 40 3.22 -12.90 10.32
CA GLU A 40 2.09 -12.04 10.73
C GLU A 40 2.14 -10.69 10.01
N GLY A 41 3.33 -10.07 9.99
CA GLY A 41 3.59 -8.84 9.25
C GLY A 41 3.22 -8.97 7.77
N LYS A 42 3.62 -10.07 7.10
CA LYS A 42 3.28 -10.31 5.68
C LYS A 42 1.77 -10.24 5.42
N GLN A 43 0.93 -10.70 6.36
CA GLN A 43 -0.52 -10.61 6.21
C GLN A 43 -1.04 -9.18 6.42
N LEU A 44 -0.46 -8.42 7.35
CA LEU A 44 -0.81 -7.01 7.61
C LEU A 44 -0.32 -6.06 6.51
N TYR A 45 0.79 -6.39 5.85
CA TYR A 45 1.38 -5.64 4.74
C TYR A 45 0.90 -6.11 3.36
N ALA A 46 0.02 -7.12 3.31
CA ALA A 46 -0.64 -7.54 2.07
C ALA A 46 -1.31 -6.34 1.39
N ALA A 47 -1.35 -6.34 0.06
CA ALA A 47 -2.04 -5.30 -0.68
C ALA A 47 -3.57 -5.41 -0.49
N PRO A 48 -4.31 -4.30 -0.56
CA PRO A 48 -5.76 -4.35 -0.68
C PRO A 48 -6.15 -5.06 -1.99
N GLU A 49 -7.22 -5.85 -1.93
CA GLU A 49 -7.75 -6.59 -3.07
C GLU A 49 -9.01 -5.87 -3.60
N PRO A 50 -8.97 -5.28 -4.81
CA PRO A 50 -10.13 -4.55 -5.33
C PRO A 50 -11.31 -5.47 -5.60
N GLN A 51 -12.51 -5.02 -5.24
CA GLN A 51 -13.74 -5.79 -5.43
C GLN A 51 -14.69 -5.14 -6.42
N LEU A 52 -15.01 -3.87 -6.23
CA LEU A 52 -15.89 -3.14 -7.14
C LEU A 52 -15.57 -1.65 -7.11
N CYS A 53 -15.90 -0.97 -8.19
CA CYS A 53 -15.83 0.48 -8.28
C CYS A 53 -17.22 1.05 -8.58
N LEU A 54 -17.56 2.11 -7.86
CA LEU A 54 -18.80 2.87 -8.02
C LEU A 54 -18.49 4.17 -8.72
N GLN A 55 -19.29 4.54 -9.69
CA GLN A 55 -19.32 5.87 -10.26
C GLN A 55 -20.56 6.60 -9.76
N THR A 56 -20.36 7.78 -9.18
CA THR A 56 -21.41 8.68 -8.72
C THR A 56 -20.95 10.12 -8.90
N LYS A 57 -21.59 11.08 -8.23
CA LYS A 57 -21.21 12.49 -8.22
C LYS A 57 -21.13 13.02 -6.80
N ILE A 58 -20.14 13.86 -6.55
CA ILE A 58 -20.17 14.81 -5.45
C ILE A 58 -21.09 15.96 -5.88
N LEU A 59 -22.08 16.31 -5.08
CA LEU A 59 -22.98 17.45 -5.28
C LEU A 59 -22.48 18.70 -4.53
N LYS A 60 -21.87 18.50 -3.36
CA LYS A 60 -21.26 19.56 -2.54
C LYS A 60 -19.94 19.08 -1.93
N PRO A 61 -18.91 19.95 -1.80
CA PRO A 61 -18.95 21.41 -2.00
C PRO A 61 -18.88 21.87 -3.47
N LYS A 62 -18.41 21.02 -4.39
CA LYS A 62 -18.31 21.32 -5.82
C LYS A 62 -18.76 20.10 -6.62
N GLU A 63 -19.57 20.31 -7.66
CA GLU A 63 -20.01 19.21 -8.51
C GLU A 63 -18.81 18.59 -9.24
N LYS A 64 -18.61 17.28 -9.03
CA LYS A 64 -17.53 16.49 -9.63
C LYS A 64 -17.98 15.03 -9.80
N ILE A 65 -17.47 14.37 -10.83
CA ILE A 65 -17.58 12.91 -10.95
C ILE A 65 -16.74 12.28 -9.83
N LEU A 66 -17.30 11.27 -9.17
CA LEU A 66 -16.64 10.54 -8.10
C LEU A 66 -16.60 9.05 -8.43
N PHE A 67 -15.40 8.48 -8.38
CA PHE A 67 -15.19 7.04 -8.34
C PHE A 67 -14.89 6.60 -6.91
N ILE A 68 -15.64 5.62 -6.40
CA ILE A 68 -15.42 5.02 -5.08
C ILE A 68 -14.96 3.58 -5.31
N ASN A 69 -13.70 3.30 -4.99
CA ASN A 69 -13.18 1.93 -5.04
C ASN A 69 -13.44 1.23 -3.71
N LEU A 70 -14.09 0.07 -3.75
CA LEU A 70 -14.23 -0.80 -2.58
C LEU A 70 -13.27 -1.98 -2.71
N CYS A 71 -12.50 -2.23 -1.64
CA CYS A 71 -11.53 -3.31 -1.58
C CYS A 71 -11.61 -4.13 -0.29
N LYS A 72 -11.20 -5.40 -0.39
CA LYS A 72 -11.01 -6.30 0.74
C LYS A 72 -9.60 -6.08 1.29
N TRP A 73 -9.45 -5.94 2.59
CA TRP A 73 -8.13 -5.81 3.19
C TRP A 73 -8.08 -6.38 4.60
N LYS A 74 -7.22 -7.39 4.82
CA LYS A 74 -7.06 -8.07 6.12
C LYS A 74 -6.58 -7.17 7.25
N ARG A 75 -5.99 -6.02 6.90
CA ARG A 75 -5.60 -4.98 7.87
C ARG A 75 -6.82 -4.38 8.58
N ILE A 76 -8.01 -4.41 7.97
CA ILE A 76 -9.24 -3.92 8.59
C ILE A 76 -9.76 -5.00 9.55
N PRO A 77 -10.00 -4.67 10.83
CA PRO A 77 -10.48 -5.64 11.79
C PRO A 77 -11.87 -6.16 11.40
N ALA A 78 -12.11 -7.44 11.67
CA ALA A 78 -13.44 -8.03 11.48
C ALA A 78 -14.45 -7.40 12.46
N PRO A 79 -15.72 -7.28 12.07
CA PRO A 79 -16.77 -6.87 13.01
C PRO A 79 -16.89 -7.89 14.15
N GLN A 80 -17.03 -7.39 15.39
CA GLN A 80 -17.10 -8.25 16.57
C GLN A 80 -18.39 -9.08 16.63
N SER A 81 -19.50 -8.53 16.13
CA SER A 81 -20.76 -9.24 15.92
C SER A 81 -21.66 -8.46 14.95
N THR A 82 -22.81 -9.04 14.59
CA THR A 82 -23.82 -8.40 13.74
C THR A 82 -24.49 -7.18 14.36
N ALA A 83 -24.38 -7.00 15.68
CA ALA A 83 -24.93 -5.85 16.40
C ALA A 83 -23.95 -4.66 16.49
N HIS A 84 -22.67 -4.86 16.13
CA HIS A 84 -21.65 -3.83 16.21
C HIS A 84 -21.45 -3.12 14.85
N PRO A 85 -21.03 -1.84 14.86
CA PRO A 85 -20.70 -1.13 13.63
C PRO A 85 -19.62 -1.86 12.82
N VAL A 86 -19.79 -1.87 11.50
CA VAL A 86 -18.83 -2.48 10.58
C VAL A 86 -17.60 -1.57 10.45
N PRO A 87 -16.39 -2.05 10.80
CA PRO A 87 -15.18 -1.27 10.61
C PRO A 87 -14.86 -1.08 9.12
N LEU A 88 -14.42 0.12 8.75
CA LEU A 88 -13.94 0.43 7.41
C LEU A 88 -12.88 1.54 7.48
N SER A 89 -12.02 1.59 6.46
CA SER A 89 -11.07 2.70 6.27
C SER A 89 -11.47 3.49 5.03
N VAL A 90 -11.54 4.81 5.17
CA VAL A 90 -11.78 5.73 4.04
C VAL A 90 -10.48 6.45 3.73
N GLY A 91 -10.05 6.30 2.48
CA GLY A 91 -8.90 6.97 1.91
C GLY A 91 -9.11 8.46 1.70
N LYS A 92 -8.01 9.20 1.51
CA LYS A 92 -8.10 10.63 1.18
C LYS A 92 -8.65 10.80 -0.25
N PRO A 93 -9.55 11.76 -0.51
CA PRO A 93 -9.98 12.07 -1.86
C PRO A 93 -8.81 12.54 -2.74
N GLU A 94 -8.68 11.96 -3.92
CA GLU A 94 -7.64 12.30 -4.88
C GLU A 94 -8.29 12.82 -6.18
N ASP A 95 -8.03 14.08 -6.51
CA ASP A 95 -8.48 14.70 -7.76
C ASP A 95 -7.56 14.29 -8.91
N MET A 96 -8.15 13.80 -9.99
CA MET A 96 -7.47 13.32 -11.19
C MET A 96 -7.99 14.07 -12.42
N THR A 97 -7.13 14.20 -13.43
CA THR A 97 -7.47 14.77 -14.74
C THR A 97 -6.98 13.84 -15.83
N GLU A 98 -7.88 13.34 -16.66
CA GLU A 98 -7.59 12.38 -17.73
C GLU A 98 -8.27 12.85 -19.02
N THR A 99 -7.49 13.14 -20.07
CA THR A 99 -7.99 13.43 -21.43
C THR A 99 -9.24 14.32 -21.49
N SER A 100 -9.27 15.40 -20.66
CA SER A 100 -10.35 16.41 -20.50
C SER A 100 -11.39 16.18 -19.41
N ASP A 101 -11.46 14.99 -18.81
CA ASP A 101 -12.36 14.71 -17.69
C ASP A 101 -11.67 14.87 -16.34
N ALA A 102 -12.30 15.63 -15.44
CA ALA A 102 -11.86 15.80 -14.06
C ALA A 102 -12.76 14.98 -13.13
N TYR A 103 -12.17 14.11 -12.34
CA TYR A 103 -12.88 13.25 -11.40
C TYR A 103 -12.10 13.09 -10.09
N THR A 104 -12.81 12.71 -9.04
CA THR A 104 -12.21 12.39 -7.74
C THR A 104 -12.25 10.88 -7.54
N ILE A 105 -11.21 10.29 -6.95
CA ILE A 105 -11.20 8.90 -6.50
C ILE A 105 -11.18 8.86 -4.97
N ILE A 106 -11.97 7.98 -4.37
CA ILE A 106 -11.92 7.63 -2.95
C ILE A 106 -11.79 6.12 -2.82
N ASP A 107 -10.78 5.67 -2.09
CA ASP A 107 -10.60 4.25 -1.79
C ASP A 107 -11.22 3.91 -0.44
N VAL A 108 -11.96 2.81 -0.36
CA VAL A 108 -12.59 2.32 0.87
C VAL A 108 -12.22 0.86 1.07
N ALA A 109 -11.72 0.54 2.26
CA ALA A 109 -11.35 -0.80 2.64
C ALA A 109 -12.27 -1.38 3.71
N TYR A 110 -12.70 -2.61 3.49
CA TYR A 110 -13.41 -3.42 4.47
C TYR A 110 -12.63 -4.69 4.80
N ASN A 111 -12.95 -5.28 5.94
CA ASN A 111 -12.53 -6.64 6.22
C ASN A 111 -13.12 -7.60 5.14
N PRO A 112 -12.34 -8.59 4.65
CA PRO A 112 -12.81 -9.50 3.61
C PRO A 112 -14.14 -10.21 3.91
N ASP A 113 -14.40 -10.56 5.18
CA ASP A 113 -15.58 -11.32 5.59
C ASP A 113 -16.88 -10.51 5.40
N VAL A 114 -16.82 -9.20 5.63
CA VAL A 114 -17.95 -8.27 5.43
C VAL A 114 -18.36 -8.25 3.96
N LEU A 115 -17.36 -8.07 3.11
CA LEU A 115 -17.55 -7.91 1.68
C LEU A 115 -17.95 -9.23 0.99
N GLN A 116 -17.49 -10.38 1.49
CA GLN A 116 -17.87 -11.69 0.98
C GLN A 116 -19.33 -12.04 1.32
N VAL A 117 -19.84 -11.62 2.49
CA VAL A 117 -21.27 -11.78 2.83
C VAL A 117 -22.14 -10.91 1.92
N ALA A 118 -21.72 -9.68 1.65
CA ALA A 118 -22.44 -8.77 0.76
C ALA A 118 -22.44 -9.26 -0.70
N GLU A 119 -21.39 -9.94 -1.15
CA GLU A 119 -21.28 -10.45 -2.52
C GLU A 119 -22.34 -11.52 -2.85
N LYS A 120 -22.79 -12.28 -1.85
CA LYS A 120 -23.77 -13.37 -2.01
C LYS A 120 -25.23 -12.89 -2.03
N ASP A 121 -25.49 -11.63 -1.70
CA ASP A 121 -26.84 -11.10 -1.50
C ASP A 121 -26.94 -9.66 -2.00
N GLN A 122 -27.74 -9.45 -3.04
CA GLN A 122 -27.87 -8.15 -3.70
C GLN A 122 -28.46 -7.06 -2.78
N MET A 123 -29.30 -7.42 -1.81
CA MET A 123 -29.84 -6.48 -0.84
C MET A 123 -28.75 -6.05 0.14
N LYS A 124 -27.95 -7.01 0.64
CA LYS A 124 -26.80 -6.71 1.50
C LYS A 124 -25.73 -5.89 0.77
N LYS A 125 -25.48 -6.19 -0.51
CA LYS A 125 -24.58 -5.39 -1.36
C LYS A 125 -25.05 -3.94 -1.48
N SER A 126 -26.33 -3.74 -1.77
CA SER A 126 -26.91 -2.40 -1.91
C SER A 126 -26.87 -1.63 -0.59
N GLN A 127 -27.16 -2.30 0.53
CA GLN A 127 -27.06 -1.72 1.87
C GLN A 127 -25.62 -1.32 2.22
N LEU A 128 -24.64 -2.18 1.91
CA LEU A 128 -23.22 -1.89 2.14
C LEU A 128 -22.77 -0.66 1.33
N ILE A 129 -23.19 -0.55 0.07
CA ILE A 129 -22.90 0.62 -0.78
C ILE A 129 -23.49 1.89 -0.16
N GLN A 130 -24.75 1.85 0.27
CA GLN A 130 -25.39 3.01 0.92
C GLN A 130 -24.67 3.42 2.21
N MET A 131 -24.28 2.45 3.04
CA MET A 131 -23.48 2.71 4.25
C MET A 131 -22.11 3.30 3.93
N THR A 132 -21.46 2.83 2.86
CA THR A 132 -20.18 3.36 2.37
C THR A 132 -20.31 4.83 1.99
N MET A 133 -21.31 5.16 1.16
CA MET A 133 -21.55 6.52 0.69
C MET A 133 -21.86 7.46 1.86
N LYS A 134 -22.71 7.04 2.79
CA LYS A 134 -23.01 7.81 4.00
C LYS A 134 -21.76 8.04 4.86
N CYS A 135 -20.91 7.03 5.02
CA CYS A 135 -19.66 7.17 5.76
C CYS A 135 -18.71 8.18 5.10
N ILE A 136 -18.63 8.18 3.77
CA ILE A 136 -17.87 9.18 3.01
C ILE A 136 -18.43 10.60 3.23
N GLU A 137 -19.74 10.77 3.14
CA GLU A 137 -20.40 12.07 3.40
C GLU A 137 -20.07 12.60 4.80
N GLU A 138 -20.16 11.74 5.82
CA GLU A 138 -19.88 12.11 7.21
C GLU A 138 -18.40 12.40 7.46
N GLN A 139 -17.48 11.56 6.99
CA GLN A 139 -16.05 11.72 7.26
C GLN A 139 -15.41 12.85 6.46
N LEU A 140 -15.87 13.09 5.23
CA LEU A 140 -15.26 14.04 4.29
C LEU A 140 -16.10 15.30 4.07
N GLN A 141 -17.24 15.41 4.76
CA GLN A 141 -18.17 16.56 4.67
C GLN A 141 -18.64 16.82 3.22
N PHE A 142 -18.82 15.74 2.47
CA PHE A 142 -19.37 15.77 1.11
C PHE A 142 -20.89 15.55 1.14
N THR A 143 -21.55 15.99 0.08
CA THR A 143 -22.91 15.53 -0.25
C THR A 143 -22.82 14.77 -1.55
N LEU A 144 -23.21 13.50 -1.57
CA LEU A 144 -23.13 12.63 -2.73
C LEU A 144 -24.50 12.51 -3.43
N SER A 145 -24.48 12.21 -4.72
CA SER A 145 -25.67 11.77 -5.44
C SER A 145 -26.09 10.40 -4.91
N HIS A 146 -27.39 10.22 -4.66
CA HIS A 146 -27.95 8.92 -4.26
C HIS A 146 -27.94 7.92 -5.43
N SER A 147 -27.86 8.41 -6.66
CA SER A 147 -27.71 7.60 -7.85
C SER A 147 -26.24 7.23 -8.06
N TYR A 148 -25.99 5.94 -8.27
CA TYR A 148 -24.68 5.39 -8.55
C TYR A 148 -24.78 4.31 -9.63
N HIS A 149 -23.68 4.09 -10.32
CA HIS A 149 -23.47 3.02 -11.29
C HIS A 149 -22.29 2.16 -10.85
N ILE A 150 -22.43 0.84 -10.86
CA ILE A 150 -21.31 -0.07 -10.62
C ILE A 150 -20.57 -0.23 -11.94
N THR A 151 -19.30 0.17 -12.00
CA THR A 151 -18.49 0.11 -13.22
C THR A 151 -18.19 -1.33 -13.64
N ASN A 152 -17.84 -1.52 -14.90
CA ASN A 152 -17.38 -2.82 -15.44
C ASN A 152 -15.99 -3.21 -14.91
N PHE A 153 -15.13 -2.22 -14.65
CA PHE A 153 -13.85 -2.41 -13.96
C PHE A 153 -14.01 -2.40 -12.43
N ARG A 154 -13.10 -3.08 -11.72
CA ARG A 154 -13.14 -3.22 -10.24
C ARG A 154 -12.43 -2.11 -9.48
N ILE A 155 -11.55 -1.36 -10.16
CA ILE A 155 -10.75 -0.29 -9.56
C ILE A 155 -10.54 0.82 -10.58
N LYS A 156 -10.69 2.08 -10.15
CA LYS A 156 -10.17 3.26 -10.86
C LYS A 156 -8.77 3.58 -10.32
N GLY A 157 -7.78 3.59 -11.21
CA GLY A 157 -6.36 3.71 -10.86
C GLY A 157 -5.71 2.38 -10.44
N SER A 158 -4.54 2.44 -9.80
CA SER A 158 -3.74 1.24 -9.48
C SER A 158 -3.90 0.74 -8.03
N ILE A 159 -3.62 -0.54 -7.81
CA ILE A 159 -3.59 -1.16 -6.46
C ILE A 159 -2.54 -0.48 -5.56
N GLN A 160 -1.41 -0.05 -6.12
CA GLN A 160 -0.37 0.64 -5.36
C GLN A 160 -0.84 2.01 -4.85
N ARG A 161 -1.53 2.79 -5.70
CA ARG A 161 -2.15 4.07 -5.28
C ARG A 161 -3.13 3.84 -4.15
N MET A 162 -4.06 2.89 -4.35
CA MET A 162 -5.05 2.50 -3.33
C MET A 162 -4.37 2.12 -2.01
N LYS A 163 -3.32 1.28 -2.06
CA LYS A 163 -2.56 0.88 -0.88
C LYS A 163 -1.94 2.08 -0.18
N GLN A 164 -1.26 2.97 -0.90
CA GLN A 164 -0.61 4.16 -0.33
C GLN A 164 -1.63 5.12 0.31
N ASN A 165 -2.76 5.34 -0.38
CA ASN A 165 -3.84 6.20 0.07
C ASN A 165 -4.48 5.66 1.37
N LEU A 166 -4.78 4.36 1.41
CA LEU A 166 -5.36 3.69 2.58
C LEU A 166 -4.36 3.47 3.74
N MET A 167 -3.06 3.37 3.45
CA MET A 167 -2.00 3.33 4.48
C MET A 167 -1.74 4.71 5.12
N GLY A 168 -2.26 5.79 4.52
CA GLY A 168 -2.20 7.12 5.10
C GLY A 168 -0.79 7.68 5.18
N ILE A 169 -0.01 7.64 4.08
CA ILE A 169 1.24 8.41 4.01
C ILE A 169 0.88 9.90 4.13
N GLN A 170 1.07 10.44 5.33
CA GLN A 170 1.11 11.88 5.52
C GLN A 170 2.47 12.38 5.03
N ALA A 171 2.43 13.37 4.15
CA ALA A 171 3.59 14.20 3.81
C ALA A 171 4.06 15.07 5.00
N ASP A 172 3.48 14.93 6.20
CA ASP A 172 4.00 15.50 7.43
C ASP A 172 4.62 14.40 8.31
N SER A 173 5.95 14.38 8.30
CA SER A 173 6.81 13.52 9.13
C SER A 173 6.56 13.63 10.64
N THR A 174 5.75 14.60 11.08
CA THR A 174 5.42 14.91 12.47
C THR A 174 4.37 13.98 13.09
N ASP A 175 3.42 13.44 12.32
CA ASP A 175 2.29 12.64 12.86
C ASP A 175 2.59 11.13 12.95
N LEU A 176 3.56 10.61 12.17
CA LEU A 176 4.03 9.23 12.32
C LEU A 176 4.55 8.95 13.73
N ARG A 177 5.18 9.96 14.34
CA ARG A 177 5.66 9.90 15.73
C ARG A 177 4.52 9.86 16.74
N GLU A 178 3.34 10.36 16.43
CA GLU A 178 2.18 10.32 17.32
C GLU A 178 1.31 9.08 17.11
N LYS A 179 1.24 8.54 15.90
CA LYS A 179 0.55 7.28 15.63
C LYS A 179 1.35 6.05 16.05
N MET A 180 2.68 6.03 15.89
CA MET A 180 3.53 5.00 16.50
C MET A 180 3.41 4.97 18.03
N LYS A 181 3.08 6.09 18.68
CA LYS A 181 2.78 6.14 20.12
C LYS A 181 1.44 5.51 20.50
N LYS A 182 0.51 5.37 19.57
CA LYS A 182 -0.85 4.86 19.81
C LYS A 182 -1.05 3.43 19.30
N GLU A 183 -0.37 3.01 18.24
CA GLU A 183 -0.50 1.65 17.67
C GLU A 183 0.48 0.62 18.26
N LEU A 184 1.58 1.03 18.89
CA LEU A 184 2.49 0.12 19.60
C LEU A 184 2.25 0.15 21.12
N THR A 185 1.02 -0.12 21.55
CA THR A 185 0.83 -0.48 22.96
C THR A 185 1.30 -1.93 23.13
N LEU A 186 2.46 -2.07 23.75
CA LEU A 186 3.08 -3.34 24.16
C LEU A 186 2.12 -4.28 24.93
N GLU A 187 0.97 -3.77 25.40
CA GLU A 187 -0.14 -4.54 25.98
C GLU A 187 -0.79 -5.52 24.99
N GLN A 188 -0.79 -5.24 23.69
CA GLN A 188 -1.24 -6.20 22.67
C GLN A 188 -0.21 -7.31 22.45
N ILE A 189 1.08 -7.01 22.60
CA ILE A 189 2.16 -8.00 22.53
C ILE A 189 2.13 -8.91 23.77
N LYS A 190 1.84 -8.35 24.96
CA LYS A 190 1.62 -9.11 26.20
C LYS A 190 0.37 -10.00 26.17
N SER A 191 -0.70 -9.58 25.51
CA SER A 191 -1.97 -10.32 25.48
C SER A 191 -2.05 -11.37 24.36
N THR A 192 -1.28 -11.23 23.28
CA THR A 192 -1.18 -12.25 22.22
C THR A 192 -0.45 -13.53 22.70
N THR A 193 0.23 -13.47 23.84
CA THR A 193 0.93 -14.60 24.49
C THR A 193 0.05 -15.46 25.40
N VAL A 194 -1.29 -15.27 25.42
CA VAL A 194 -2.18 -15.97 26.38
C VAL A 194 -2.84 -17.25 25.81
N ASN A 195 -2.56 -17.64 24.56
CA ASN A 195 -3.15 -18.87 23.99
C ASN A 195 -2.32 -20.16 24.19
N ASN A 196 -1.24 -20.11 24.98
CA ASN A 196 -0.60 -21.33 25.48
C ASN A 196 0.13 -21.06 26.81
N PRO A 197 -0.47 -21.41 27.96
CA PRO A 197 0.06 -21.04 29.29
C PRO A 197 1.33 -21.82 29.71
N ASP A 198 1.81 -22.78 28.92
CA ASP A 198 2.79 -23.76 29.41
C ASP A 198 4.25 -23.57 28.95
N HIS A 199 4.59 -22.50 28.21
CA HIS A 199 6.00 -22.29 27.81
C HIS A 199 6.61 -20.90 28.09
N PHE A 200 5.88 -19.96 28.70
CA PHE A 200 6.44 -18.65 29.09
C PHE A 200 6.38 -18.35 30.59
N SER A 201 5.88 -19.29 31.40
CA SER A 201 5.74 -19.16 32.86
C SER A 201 7.07 -19.21 33.62
N GLN A 202 8.21 -19.37 32.94
CA GLN A 202 9.54 -19.43 33.56
C GLN A 202 10.41 -18.18 33.37
N LEU A 203 9.99 -17.18 32.60
CA LEU A 203 10.72 -15.91 32.54
C LEU A 203 10.25 -14.96 33.65
N LEU A 204 10.29 -15.46 34.89
CA LEU A 204 10.42 -14.60 36.06
C LEU A 204 11.83 -14.05 36.06
N LEU A 205 11.93 -12.75 35.74
CA LEU A 205 13.11 -11.92 35.94
C LEU A 205 13.83 -12.28 37.25
N PRO A 206 15.10 -12.73 37.22
CA PRO A 206 15.96 -12.54 38.35
C PRO A 206 16.19 -11.02 38.48
N LYS A 207 15.69 -10.44 39.57
CA LYS A 207 16.27 -9.20 40.08
C LYS A 207 17.73 -9.48 40.44
N ASP A 208 18.58 -8.54 40.05
CA ASP A 208 19.99 -8.39 40.40
C ASP A 208 20.99 -9.28 39.64
N GLN A 209 21.64 -8.72 38.61
CA GLN A 209 23.02 -8.24 38.65
C GLN A 209 23.50 -7.91 37.23
N VAL A 210 23.74 -6.62 36.97
CA VAL A 210 24.42 -6.15 35.76
C VAL A 210 25.91 -6.41 35.92
N SER A 211 26.49 -7.28 35.09
CA SER A 211 27.92 -7.23 34.80
C SER A 211 28.22 -7.90 33.47
N GLY A 212 28.66 -7.09 32.51
CA GLY A 212 29.26 -7.56 31.27
C GLY A 212 28.79 -6.74 30.08
N LYS A 213 29.71 -5.97 29.48
CA LYS A 213 29.51 -5.33 28.17
C LYS A 213 29.25 -6.42 27.11
N ALA A 214 28.00 -6.80 26.89
CA ALA A 214 27.60 -7.43 25.64
C ALA A 214 27.47 -6.31 24.59
N LYS A 215 28.08 -6.51 23.41
CA LYS A 215 27.76 -5.67 22.24
C LYS A 215 26.27 -5.86 21.95
N CYS A 216 25.51 -4.79 21.74
CA CYS A 216 24.15 -4.91 21.19
C CYS A 216 24.26 -5.70 19.89
N LEU A 217 23.58 -6.84 19.82
CA LEU A 217 23.51 -7.64 18.60
C LEU A 217 22.41 -7.09 17.69
N ILE A 218 21.43 -6.42 18.28
CA ILE A 218 20.30 -5.82 17.59
C ILE A 218 20.35 -4.30 17.78
N GLU A 219 20.42 -3.59 16.67
CA GLU A 219 20.50 -2.12 16.63
C GLU A 219 19.36 -1.55 15.76
N GLU A 220 18.96 -0.31 16.07
CA GLU A 220 17.98 0.42 15.27
C GLU A 220 18.59 0.80 13.91
N ILE A 221 17.92 0.44 12.82
CA ILE A 221 18.28 0.92 11.48
C ILE A 221 17.76 2.35 11.35
N SER A 222 18.65 3.33 11.19
CA SER A 222 18.20 4.71 10.98
C SER A 222 17.40 4.79 9.67
N SER A 223 16.19 5.36 9.71
CA SER A 223 15.29 5.46 8.54
C SER A 223 15.91 6.19 7.33
N SER A 224 17.06 6.84 7.52
CA SER A 224 17.91 7.47 6.51
C SER A 224 18.62 6.50 5.56
N GLU A 225 18.81 5.22 5.91
CA GLU A 225 19.61 4.28 5.09
C GLU A 225 18.82 3.60 3.94
N ILE A 226 17.49 3.73 3.92
CA ILE A 226 16.62 3.01 2.95
C ILE A 226 15.85 3.95 2.01
N GLN A 227 15.85 5.26 2.25
CA GLN A 227 15.20 6.22 1.34
C GLN A 227 16.17 6.73 0.28
N VAL A 228 16.52 5.88 -0.69
CA VAL A 228 17.01 6.41 -1.96
C VAL A 228 15.75 6.85 -2.74
N GLU A 229 15.48 8.16 -2.78
CA GLU A 229 14.46 8.73 -3.66
C GLU A 229 14.78 8.31 -5.11
N MET A 230 14.08 7.29 -5.59
CA MET A 230 14.21 6.82 -6.96
C MET A 230 13.70 7.92 -7.89
N LYS A 231 14.55 8.41 -8.79
CA LYS A 231 14.23 9.51 -9.68
C LYS A 231 13.30 9.04 -10.79
N ILE A 232 12.35 9.88 -11.21
CA ILE A 232 11.59 9.63 -12.43
C ILE A 232 12.52 10.00 -13.61
N PRO A 233 12.83 9.07 -14.52
CA PRO A 233 13.64 9.37 -15.70
C PRO A 233 12.87 10.24 -16.69
N VAL A 234 13.58 11.02 -17.50
CA VAL A 234 12.96 11.77 -18.59
C VAL A 234 12.47 10.77 -19.64
N TYR A 235 11.21 10.90 -20.05
CA TYR A 235 10.61 10.00 -21.04
C TYR A 235 9.74 10.76 -22.04
N GLU A 236 9.57 10.14 -23.20
CA GLU A 236 8.73 10.62 -24.30
C GLU A 236 7.91 9.43 -24.81
N LEU A 237 6.59 9.53 -24.75
CA LEU A 237 5.65 8.51 -25.24
C LEU A 237 4.95 9.04 -26.49
N LYS A 238 4.98 8.26 -27.58
CA LYS A 238 4.38 8.59 -28.88
C LYS A 238 3.49 7.47 -29.36
N ILE A 239 2.31 7.82 -29.85
CA ILE A 239 1.44 6.90 -30.58
C ILE A 239 1.77 7.07 -32.06
N VAL A 240 2.23 5.99 -32.69
CA VAL A 240 2.51 5.98 -34.13
C VAL A 240 1.25 5.48 -34.84
N GLN A 241 0.77 6.29 -35.78
CA GLN A 241 -0.41 6.00 -36.58
C GLN A 241 -0.05 5.42 -37.95
N ASP A 242 -0.97 4.67 -38.55
CA ASP A 242 -0.87 4.19 -39.92
C ASP A 242 -1.21 5.29 -40.96
N GLN A 243 -1.21 4.94 -42.24
CA GLN A 243 -1.55 5.86 -43.34
C GLN A 243 -3.02 6.34 -43.30
N ASN A 244 -3.86 5.75 -42.44
CA ASN A 244 -5.27 6.05 -42.25
C ASN A 244 -5.56 6.71 -40.89
N GLU A 245 -4.54 7.27 -40.23
CA GLU A 245 -4.62 7.92 -38.90
C GLU A 245 -5.07 6.97 -37.77
N LYS A 246 -5.06 5.65 -37.96
CA LYS A 246 -5.35 4.70 -36.89
C LYS A 246 -4.10 4.43 -36.06
N PRO A 247 -4.20 4.40 -34.73
CA PRO A 247 -3.08 4.09 -33.86
C PRO A 247 -2.63 2.64 -34.13
N LEU A 248 -1.33 2.45 -34.36
CA LEU A 248 -0.76 1.15 -34.75
C LEU A 248 0.20 0.60 -33.67
N LYS A 249 0.96 1.48 -33.04
CA LYS A 249 1.90 1.12 -31.97
C LYS A 249 2.20 2.31 -31.08
N ILE A 250 2.62 2.03 -29.85
CA ILE A 250 3.16 3.00 -28.91
C ILE A 250 4.68 2.86 -28.90
N GLU A 251 5.39 3.98 -29.09
CA GLU A 251 6.83 4.08 -28.90
C GLU A 251 7.13 4.90 -27.65
N LEU A 252 7.83 4.28 -26.69
CA LEU A 252 8.29 4.93 -25.47
C LEU A 252 9.81 5.04 -25.49
N LYS A 253 10.31 6.26 -25.33
CA LYS A 253 11.74 6.56 -25.20
C LYS A 253 12.03 7.04 -23.79
N VAL A 254 12.95 6.39 -23.10
CA VAL A 254 13.31 6.70 -21.70
C VAL A 254 14.81 6.96 -21.60
N GLU A 255 15.17 8.13 -21.08
CA GLU A 255 16.56 8.52 -20.87
C GLU A 255 17.00 8.11 -19.47
N LEU A 256 18.00 7.23 -19.41
CA LEU A 256 18.53 6.61 -18.20
C LEU A 256 20.02 6.96 -18.01
N PRO A 257 20.37 8.24 -17.78
CA PRO A 257 21.76 8.67 -17.73
C PRO A 257 22.54 7.97 -16.61
N GLY A 258 23.76 7.55 -16.94
CA GLY A 258 24.63 6.83 -16.01
C GLY A 258 24.21 5.38 -15.75
N ILE A 259 23.47 4.77 -16.68
CA ILE A 259 23.30 3.32 -16.79
C ILE A 259 24.21 2.83 -17.91
N ASN A 260 25.17 1.97 -17.55
CA ASN A 260 26.19 1.43 -18.46
C ASN A 260 25.96 -0.05 -18.81
N SER A 261 24.98 -0.69 -18.17
CA SER A 261 24.58 -2.08 -18.38
C SER A 261 23.06 -2.23 -18.30
N VAL A 262 22.49 -2.99 -19.24
CA VAL A 262 21.06 -3.37 -19.24
C VAL A 262 20.69 -4.31 -18.09
N SER A 263 21.67 -5.01 -17.52
CA SER A 263 21.45 -5.94 -16.39
C SER A 263 20.97 -5.27 -15.11
N LEU A 264 21.03 -3.93 -15.05
CA LEU A 264 20.57 -3.14 -13.91
C LEU A 264 19.15 -2.62 -14.11
N CYS A 265 18.53 -2.90 -15.25
CA CYS A 265 17.23 -2.38 -15.65
C CYS A 265 16.22 -3.52 -15.77
N ASP A 266 15.23 -3.52 -14.90
CA ASP A 266 14.08 -4.41 -14.95
C ASP A 266 12.95 -3.73 -15.70
N LEU A 267 12.46 -4.38 -16.75
CA LEU A 267 11.34 -3.93 -17.57
C LEU A 267 10.20 -4.93 -17.42
N ASN A 268 9.03 -4.45 -16.99
CA ASN A 268 7.81 -5.22 -16.92
C ASN A 268 6.72 -4.53 -17.76
N VAL A 269 6.06 -5.30 -18.62
CA VAL A 269 5.07 -4.83 -19.61
C VAL A 269 3.80 -5.66 -19.41
N SER A 270 2.68 -4.99 -19.18
CA SER A 270 1.32 -5.55 -19.18
C SER A 270 0.58 -5.12 -20.44
N GLU A 271 -0.65 -5.62 -20.64
CA GLU A 271 -1.54 -5.16 -21.71
C GLU A 271 -1.84 -3.65 -21.60
N ASP A 272 -1.87 -3.10 -20.39
CA ASP A 272 -2.36 -1.75 -20.09
C ASP A 272 -1.37 -0.88 -19.28
N ASP A 273 -0.26 -1.43 -18.81
CA ASP A 273 0.74 -0.70 -18.03
C ASP A 273 2.19 -1.15 -18.28
N LEU A 274 3.13 -0.36 -17.77
CA LEU A 274 4.55 -0.58 -17.89
C LEU A 274 5.27 -0.11 -16.62
N LEU A 275 6.23 -0.92 -16.14
CA LEU A 275 7.15 -0.56 -15.06
C LEU A 275 8.61 -0.72 -15.51
N ILE A 276 9.40 0.32 -15.29
CA ILE A 276 10.86 0.31 -15.40
C ILE A 276 11.44 0.57 -14.02
N GLU A 277 12.25 -0.35 -13.52
CA GLU A 277 12.99 -0.18 -12.27
C GLU A 277 14.49 -0.37 -12.53
N VAL A 278 15.30 0.56 -12.04
CA VAL A 278 16.75 0.55 -12.22
C VAL A 278 17.40 0.65 -10.86
N SER A 279 18.15 -0.40 -10.47
CA SER A 279 18.67 -0.66 -9.12
C SER A 279 18.87 0.58 -8.23
N ARG A 280 17.82 0.97 -7.50
CA ARG A 280 17.77 2.11 -6.55
C ARG A 280 18.08 3.49 -7.15
N LYS A 281 17.99 3.68 -8.47
CA LYS A 281 18.31 4.94 -9.16
C LYS A 281 17.11 5.55 -9.89
N TYR A 282 16.39 4.75 -10.67
CA TYR A 282 15.24 5.21 -11.44
C TYR A 282 14.05 4.29 -11.26
N ARG A 283 12.86 4.87 -11.22
CA ARG A 283 11.60 4.13 -11.28
C ARG A 283 10.59 4.90 -12.12
N LEU A 284 10.09 4.29 -13.18
CA LEU A 284 9.07 4.85 -14.06
C LEU A 284 7.92 3.87 -14.16
N HIS A 285 6.71 4.33 -13.86
CA HIS A 285 5.49 3.55 -14.03
C HIS A 285 4.50 4.36 -14.88
N LEU A 286 4.01 3.77 -15.97
CA LEU A 286 3.13 4.42 -16.92
C LEU A 286 1.92 3.53 -17.20
N ASN A 287 0.73 4.13 -17.19
CA ASN A 287 -0.45 3.51 -17.80
C ASN A 287 -0.40 3.80 -19.30
N LEU A 288 -0.66 2.78 -20.09
CA LEU A 288 -0.68 2.88 -21.54
C LEU A 288 -2.04 3.42 -21.99
N PRO A 289 -2.08 4.33 -22.99
CA PRO A 289 -3.32 4.91 -23.48
C PRO A 289 -4.23 3.89 -24.19
N GLU A 290 -3.65 2.81 -24.72
CA GLU A 290 -4.33 1.76 -25.47
C GLU A 290 -3.70 0.40 -25.12
N ALA A 291 -4.47 -0.67 -25.30
CA ALA A 291 -4.02 -2.03 -25.01
C ALA A 291 -2.96 -2.49 -26.02
N ILE A 292 -1.90 -3.13 -25.53
CA ILE A 292 -0.77 -3.56 -26.35
C ILE A 292 -0.63 -5.08 -26.45
N ASP A 293 -0.06 -5.54 -27.55
CA ASP A 293 0.37 -6.91 -27.74
C ASP A 293 1.70 -7.11 -26.99
N THR A 294 1.61 -7.76 -25.84
CA THR A 294 2.77 -8.03 -24.97
C THR A 294 3.76 -9.00 -25.61
N GLU A 295 3.32 -9.93 -26.47
CA GLU A 295 4.20 -10.89 -27.15
C GLU A 295 5.02 -10.23 -28.26
N MET A 296 4.44 -9.24 -28.94
CA MET A 296 5.11 -8.49 -30.02
C MET A 296 5.85 -7.23 -29.52
N THR A 297 5.79 -6.94 -28.22
CA THR A 297 6.50 -5.80 -27.63
C THR A 297 8.01 -6.04 -27.61
N THR A 298 8.77 -5.02 -28.03
CA THR A 298 10.23 -5.08 -28.07
C THR A 298 10.87 -3.93 -27.33
N ALA A 299 12.03 -4.16 -26.73
CA ALA A 299 12.81 -3.13 -26.04
C ALA A 299 14.27 -3.14 -26.50
N LYS A 300 14.84 -1.96 -26.70
CA LYS A 300 16.22 -1.77 -27.16
C LYS A 300 16.89 -0.66 -26.37
N PHE A 301 18.00 -1.00 -25.71
CA PHE A 301 18.83 -0.01 -25.02
C PHE A 301 19.98 0.48 -25.92
N ILE A 302 20.08 1.79 -26.10
CA ILE A 302 21.14 2.46 -26.84
C ILE A 302 22.16 2.98 -25.84
N LYS A 303 23.30 2.29 -25.71
CA LYS A 303 24.33 2.57 -24.70
C LYS A 303 24.96 3.95 -24.86
N GLU A 304 25.20 4.39 -26.09
CA GLU A 304 25.85 5.68 -26.40
C GLU A 304 24.99 6.87 -25.96
N LYS A 305 23.66 6.71 -25.98
CA LYS A 305 22.69 7.73 -25.58
C LYS A 305 22.08 7.48 -24.19
N SER A 306 22.50 6.40 -23.52
CA SER A 306 21.86 5.87 -22.31
C SER A 306 20.33 5.88 -22.39
N THR A 307 19.78 5.46 -23.53
CA THR A 307 18.34 5.58 -23.83
C THR A 307 17.72 4.20 -24.04
N LEU A 308 16.64 3.88 -23.32
CA LEU A 308 15.81 2.72 -23.57
C LEU A 308 14.67 3.09 -24.52
N ILE A 309 14.50 2.35 -25.61
CA ILE A 309 13.40 2.51 -26.56
C ILE A 309 12.54 1.25 -26.49
N ILE A 310 11.25 1.41 -26.22
CA ILE A 310 10.27 0.34 -26.12
C ILE A 310 9.24 0.56 -27.22
N THR A 311 9.00 -0.45 -28.03
CA THR A 311 8.04 -0.45 -29.13
C THR A 311 6.96 -1.47 -28.80
N MET A 312 5.72 -0.98 -28.61
CA MET A 312 4.58 -1.77 -28.16
C MET A 312 3.49 -1.72 -29.24
N PRO A 313 3.32 -2.78 -30.04
CA PRO A 313 2.21 -2.87 -30.99
C PRO A 313 0.87 -2.89 -30.27
N LEU A 314 -0.17 -2.31 -30.89
CA LEU A 314 -1.52 -2.31 -30.33
C LEU A 314 -2.29 -3.58 -30.73
N VAL A 315 -3.26 -3.98 -29.89
CA VAL A 315 -4.17 -5.12 -30.13
C VAL A 315 -5.44 -4.70 -30.86
#